data_AF-A0A1D1YA92-F1
#
_entry.id   AF-A0A1D1YA92-F1
#
_cell.length_a   1.000
_cell.length_b   1.000
_cell.length_c   1.000
_cell.angle_alpha   90.00
_cell.angle_beta   90.00
_cell.angle_gamma   90.00
#
_symmetry.space_group_name_H-M   'P 1'
#
loop_
_entity.id
_entity.type
_entity.pdbx_description
1 polymer ?
#
loop_
_entity_poly.entity_id
_entity_poly.type
_entity_poly.pdbx_seq_one_letter_code
_entity_poly.pdbx_strand_id
1 'polypeptide(L)'
;AGTPEWMAPEVLRDERSNEKSDVYSFGVILWELMTLQQPWSNLNPAQVVAAVGFKNKRLEIRGDMNPHVACIIESCWAKYVNCEHVFLVYLLFIIFIIFLLFYASGTPVTPGSDLHLPVLWNL
;
A
#
# COMPACT_ATOMS: atom_id res chain seq x y z
N ALA A 1 -5.25 2.06 -16.04
CA ALA A 1 -6.35 2.08 -15.05
C ALA A 1 -5.85 1.38 -13.80
N GLY A 2 -5.98 2.01 -12.63
CA GLY A 2 -5.60 1.38 -11.36
C GLY A 2 -6.53 0.22 -11.01
N THR A 3 -6.09 -0.66 -10.11
CA THR A 3 -6.86 -1.81 -9.66
C THR A 3 -7.83 -1.37 -8.54
N PRO A 4 -9.15 -1.36 -8.77
CA PRO A 4 -10.13 -0.68 -7.90
C PRO A 4 -10.19 -1.21 -6.46
N GLU A 5 -9.70 -2.42 -6.23
CA GLU A 5 -9.62 -3.08 -4.93
C GLU A 5 -8.68 -2.39 -3.94
N TRP A 6 -7.69 -1.64 -4.44
CA TRP A 6 -6.75 -0.86 -3.63
C TRP A 6 -7.09 0.64 -3.61
N MET A 7 -8.08 1.08 -4.38
CA MET A 7 -8.37 2.50 -4.54
C MET A 7 -9.21 3.06 -3.38
N ALA A 8 -8.90 4.30 -3.01
CA ALA A 8 -9.63 5.02 -1.98
C ALA A 8 -11.08 5.34 -2.41
N PRO A 9 -12.03 5.42 -1.46
CA PRO A 9 -13.45 5.61 -1.76
C PRO A 9 -13.75 6.90 -2.53
N GLU A 10 -12.97 7.96 -2.35
CA GLU A 10 -13.03 9.20 -3.13
C GLU A 10 -12.60 8.99 -4.59
N VAL A 11 -11.54 8.23 -4.83
CA VAL A 11 -11.06 7.96 -6.20
C VAL A 11 -12.05 7.03 -6.93
N LEU A 12 -12.66 6.08 -6.21
CA LEU A 12 -13.73 5.23 -6.74
C LEU A 12 -15.02 6.00 -7.07
N ARG A 13 -15.22 7.18 -6.48
CA ARG A 13 -16.33 8.10 -6.77
C ARG A 13 -15.98 9.15 -7.83
N ASP A 14 -14.81 9.02 -8.47
CA ASP A 14 -14.29 9.99 -9.43
C ASP A 14 -14.11 11.41 -8.81
N GLU A 15 -13.86 11.46 -7.50
CA GLU A 15 -13.53 12.69 -6.77
C GLU A 15 -12.02 12.96 -6.85
N ARG A 16 -11.62 14.19 -6.48
CA ARG A 16 -10.21 14.61 -6.55
C ARG A 16 -9.34 13.76 -5.62
N SER A 17 -8.42 12.99 -6.20
CA SER A 17 -7.38 12.30 -5.45
C SER A 17 -6.42 13.30 -4.81
N ASN A 18 -5.99 12.97 -3.60
CA ASN A 18 -4.96 13.68 -2.84
C ASN A 18 -4.01 12.67 -2.17
N GLU A 19 -3.03 13.14 -1.42
CA GLU A 19 -2.07 12.30 -0.70
C GLU A 19 -2.73 11.27 0.26
N LYS A 20 -3.95 11.54 0.74
CA LYS A 20 -4.69 10.60 1.61
C LYS A 20 -5.19 9.38 0.84
N SER A 21 -5.42 9.51 -0.47
CA SER A 21 -5.76 8.36 -1.33
C SER A 21 -4.60 7.36 -1.39
N ASP A 22 -3.36 7.85 -1.42
CA ASP A 22 -2.16 7.01 -1.41
C ASP A 22 -1.99 6.32 -0.05
N VAL A 23 -2.28 7.04 1.05
CA VAL A 23 -2.29 6.47 2.40
C VAL A 23 -3.35 5.38 2.55
N TYR A 24 -4.54 5.57 2.00
CA TYR A 24 -5.57 4.53 2.00
C TYR A 24 -5.09 3.28 1.26
N SER A 25 -4.53 3.47 0.07
CA SER A 25 -3.99 2.39 -0.77
C SER A 25 -2.90 1.61 -0.04
N PHE A 26 -2.02 2.32 0.69
CA PHE A 26 -1.03 1.69 1.57
C PHE A 26 -1.67 0.83 2.67
N GLY A 27 -2.73 1.32 3.32
CA GLY A 27 -3.46 0.54 4.33
C GLY A 27 -4.00 -0.79 3.77
N VAL A 28 -4.47 -0.79 2.51
CA VAL A 28 -4.92 -2.00 1.82
C VAL A 28 -3.75 -2.95 1.52
N ILE A 29 -2.61 -2.42 1.05
CA ILE A 29 -1.40 -3.22 0.80
C ILE A 29 -0.88 -3.83 2.12
N LEU A 30 -0.86 -3.06 3.20
CA LEU A 30 -0.41 -3.54 4.51
C LEU A 30 -1.33 -4.67 5.02
N TRP A 31 -2.65 -4.54 4.81
CA TRP A 31 -3.60 -5.63 5.09
C TRP A 31 -3.32 -6.87 4.24
N GLU A 32 -3.05 -6.70 2.94
CA GLU A 32 -2.71 -7.80 2.02
C GLU A 32 -1.41 -8.50 2.44
N LEU A 33 -0.37 -7.76 2.84
CA LEU A 33 0.88 -8.34 3.33
C LEU A 33 0.68 -9.15 4.62
N MET A 34 -0.18 -8.67 5.53
CA MET A 34 -0.43 -9.35 6.80
C MET A 34 -1.32 -10.58 6.65
N THR A 35 -2.26 -10.55 5.71
CA THR A 35 -3.20 -11.66 5.49
C THR A 35 -2.74 -12.63 4.41
N LEU A 36 -1.80 -12.21 3.56
CA LEU A 36 -1.39 -12.86 2.32
C LEU A 36 -2.58 -13.21 1.42
N GLN A 37 -3.62 -12.38 1.46
CA GLN A 37 -4.87 -12.58 0.73
C GLN A 37 -5.18 -11.38 -0.14
N GLN A 38 -5.80 -11.65 -1.29
CA GLN A 38 -6.27 -10.61 -2.18
C GLN A 38 -7.41 -9.83 -1.52
N PRO A 39 -7.35 -8.48 -1.48
CA PRO A 39 -8.41 -7.66 -0.94
C PRO A 39 -9.69 -7.84 -1.77
N TRP A 40 -10.83 -7.95 -1.07
CA TRP A 40 -12.14 -8.12 -1.70
C TRP A 40 -12.25 -9.32 -2.66
N SER A 41 -11.51 -10.40 -2.41
CA SER A 41 -11.51 -11.62 -3.25
C SER A 41 -12.89 -12.22 -3.53
N ASN A 42 -13.89 -11.88 -2.73
CA ASN A 42 -15.28 -12.32 -2.85
C ASN A 42 -16.20 -11.34 -3.61
N LEU A 43 -15.69 -10.21 -4.10
CA LEU A 43 -16.46 -9.18 -4.79
C LEU A 43 -15.88 -8.89 -6.18
N ASN A 44 -16.77 -8.66 -7.15
CA ASN A 44 -16.35 -8.18 -8.46
C ASN A 44 -15.93 -6.70 -8.38
N PRO A 45 -15.07 -6.19 -9.29
CA PRO A 45 -14.61 -4.79 -9.29
C PRO A 45 -15.73 -3.74 -9.16
N ALA A 46 -16.83 -3.92 -9.88
CA ALA A 46 -17.99 -3.03 -9.79
C ALA A 46 -18.69 -3.06 -8.40
N GLN A 47 -18.71 -4.23 -7.76
CA GLN A 47 -19.24 -4.38 -6.40
C GLN A 47 -18.30 -3.76 -5.36
N VAL A 48 -17.00 -3.80 -5.60
CA VAL A 48 -16.00 -3.12 -4.76
C VAL A 48 -16.18 -1.61 -4.83
N VAL A 49 -16.35 -1.04 -6.03
CA VAL A 49 -16.68 0.38 -6.21
C VAL A 49 -17.93 0.76 -5.39
N ALA A 50 -18.99 -0.06 -5.48
CA ALA A 50 -20.21 0.16 -4.72
C ALA A 50 -20.00 0.03 -3.19
N ALA A 51 -19.27 -1.00 -2.75
CA ALA A 51 -19.07 -1.30 -1.34
C ALA A 51 -18.14 -0.30 -0.66
N VAL A 52 -17.01 0.03 -1.28
CA VAL A 52 -15.99 0.92 -0.73
C VAL A 52 -16.40 2.37 -0.96
N GLY A 53 -16.73 2.74 -2.20
CA GLY A 53 -17.06 4.12 -2.58
C GLY A 53 -18.35 4.64 -1.95
N PHE A 54 -19.42 3.82 -1.92
CA PHE A 54 -20.75 4.28 -1.48
C PHE A 54 -21.20 3.71 -0.14
N LYS A 55 -20.84 2.47 0.19
CA LYS A 55 -21.20 1.84 1.48
C LYS A 55 -20.12 1.99 2.55
N ASN A 56 -19.00 2.63 2.22
CA ASN A 56 -17.87 2.84 3.12
C ASN A 56 -17.40 1.55 3.82
N LYS A 57 -17.53 0.40 3.14
CA LYS A 57 -17.09 -0.91 3.63
C LYS A 57 -15.56 -0.88 3.81
N ARG A 58 -15.07 -1.61 4.81
CA ARG A 58 -13.63 -1.80 5.09
C ARG A 58 -13.29 -3.28 5.13
N LEU A 59 -12.02 -3.59 4.92
CA LEU A 59 -11.51 -4.96 5.02
C LEU A 59 -11.53 -5.38 6.50
N GLU A 60 -11.84 -6.65 6.74
CA GLU A 60 -11.90 -7.18 8.11
C GLU A 60 -10.49 -7.44 8.62
N ILE A 61 -10.14 -6.82 9.75
CA ILE A 61 -8.88 -7.09 10.44
C ILE A 61 -9.11 -8.29 11.35
N ARG A 62 -8.42 -9.39 11.06
CA ARG A 62 -8.50 -10.60 11.89
C ARG A 62 -7.89 -10.31 13.26
N GLY A 63 -8.51 -10.81 14.33
CA GLY A 63 -8.06 -10.60 15.71
C GLY A 63 -6.75 -11.32 16.08
N ASP A 64 -6.22 -12.17 15.18
CA ASP A 64 -4.90 -12.80 15.30
C ASP A 64 -3.76 -11.89 14.79
N MET A 65 -4.07 -10.75 14.18
CA MET A 65 -3.08 -9.78 13.69
C MET A 65 -2.40 -9.04 14.84
N ASN A 66 -1.12 -8.69 14.65
CA ASN A 66 -0.39 -7.85 15.61
C ASN A 66 -1.14 -6.52 15.82
N PRO A 67 -1.50 -6.15 17.07
CA PRO A 67 -2.31 -4.97 17.36
C PRO A 67 -1.66 -3.66 16.90
N HIS A 68 -0.32 -3.60 16.83
CA HIS A 68 0.38 -2.42 16.31
C HIS A 68 0.14 -2.24 14.81
N VAL A 69 0.12 -3.33 14.05
CA VAL A 69 -0.12 -3.28 12.60
C VAL A 69 -1.59 -3.00 12.31
N ALA A 70 -2.50 -3.63 13.07
CA ALA A 70 -3.94 -3.33 13.00
C ALA A 70 -4.21 -1.83 13.23
N CYS A 71 -3.60 -1.25 14.27
CA CYS A 71 -3.71 0.18 14.57
C CYS A 71 -3.22 1.07 13.40
N ILE A 72 -2.11 0.70 12.74
CA ILE A 72 -1.61 1.43 11.57
C ILE A 72 -2.59 1.33 10.40
N ILE A 73 -3.11 0.13 10.11
CA ILE A 73 -4.09 -0.08 9.03
C ILE A 73 -5.34 0.75 9.28
N GLU A 74 -5.89 0.71 10.50
CA GLU A 74 -7.06 1.52 10.89
C GLU A 74 -6.78 3.02 10.77
N SER A 75 -5.58 3.45 11.17
CA SER A 75 -5.14 4.85 11.04
C SER A 75 -5.06 5.28 9.57
N CYS A 76 -4.64 4.39 8.66
CA CYS A 76 -4.60 4.68 7.22
C CYS A 76 -6.00 4.83 6.61
N TRP A 77 -7.02 4.20 7.19
CA TRP A 77 -8.41 4.29 6.74
C TRP A 77 -9.24 5.34 7.49
N ALA A 78 -8.65 6.00 8.49
CA ALA A 78 -9.30 7.03 9.27
C ALA A 78 -9.58 8.28 8.41
N LYS A 79 -10.69 8.95 8.67
CA LYS A 79 -11.09 10.16 7.94
C LYS A 79 -10.09 11.32 8.11
N TYR A 80 -9.35 11.32 9.22
CA TYR A 80 -8.37 12.33 9.58
C TYR A 80 -6.98 11.70 9.68
N VAL A 81 -6.39 11.41 8.52
CA VAL A 81 -4.97 11.05 8.42
C VAL A 81 -4.13 12.32 8.59
N ASN A 82 -3.23 12.32 9.56
CA ASN A 82 -2.12 13.28 9.62
C ASN A 82 -0.99 12.75 8.71
N CYS A 83 -0.93 13.25 7.47
CA CYS A 83 -0.04 12.74 6.42
C CYS A 83 1.46 12.76 6.80
N GLU A 84 1.91 13.69 7.63
CA GLU A 84 3.35 13.88 7.92
C GLU A 84 4.02 12.67 8.57
N HIS A 85 3.31 11.89 9.40
CA HIS A 85 3.90 10.72 10.06
C HIS A 85 3.78 9.43 9.24
N VAL A 86 2.78 9.34 8.36
CA VAL A 86 2.56 8.12 7.57
C VAL A 86 3.56 8.01 6.41
N PHE A 87 3.94 9.14 5.81
CA PHE A 87 4.90 9.17 4.70
C PHE A 87 6.30 8.68 5.11
N LEU A 88 6.76 9.04 6.32
CA LEU A 88 8.05 8.58 6.86
C LEU A 88 8.04 7.08 7.15
N VAL A 89 6.93 6.55 7.69
CA VAL A 89 6.78 5.10 7.93
C VAL A 89 6.73 4.35 6.60
N TYR A 90 6.05 4.90 5.59
CA TYR A 90 6.01 4.34 4.24
C TYR A 90 7.40 4.24 3.59
N LEU A 91 8.18 5.32 3.64
CA LEU A 91 9.54 5.35 3.11
C LEU A 91 10.47 4.40 3.88
N LEU A 92 10.39 4.37 5.21
CA LEU A 92 11.19 3.43 6.01
C LEU A 92 10.81 1.97 5.72
N PHE A 93 9.54 1.67 5.49
CA PHE A 93 9.08 0.33 5.15
C PHE A 93 9.51 -0.08 3.74
N ILE A 94 9.44 0.82 2.76
CA ILE A 94 9.98 0.58 1.42
C ILE A 94 11.50 0.40 1.46
N ILE A 95 12.23 1.25 2.18
CA ILE A 95 13.69 1.13 2.33
C ILE A 95 14.03 -0.19 3.02
N PHE A 96 13.29 -0.59 4.05
CA PHE A 96 13.48 -1.85 4.74
C PHE A 96 13.16 -3.06 3.85
N ILE A 97 12.09 -3.01 3.04
CA ILE A 97 11.77 -4.06 2.07
C ILE A 97 12.82 -4.13 0.97
N ILE A 98 13.27 -3.00 0.41
CA ILE A 98 14.36 -2.97 -0.58
C ILE A 98 15.64 -3.54 0.03
N PHE A 99 15.96 -3.15 1.26
CA PHE A 99 17.13 -3.65 1.97
C PHE A 99 17.04 -5.15 2.24
N LEU A 100 15.87 -5.66 2.65
CA LEU A 100 15.62 -7.08 2.83
C LEU A 100 15.68 -7.86 1.52
N LEU A 101 15.11 -7.33 0.42
CA LEU A 101 15.19 -7.95 -0.89
C LEU A 101 16.64 -8.00 -1.40
N PHE A 102 17.41 -6.93 -1.19
CA PHE A 102 18.82 -6.85 -1.56
C PHE A 102 19.71 -7.76 -0.71
N TYR A 103 19.39 -7.92 0.58
CA TYR A 103 20.09 -8.83 1.48
C TYR A 103 19.72 -10.30 1.21
N ALA A 104 18.46 -10.58 0.88
CA ALA A 104 17.98 -11.92 0.53
C ALA A 104 18.50 -12.42 -0.82
N SER A 105 18.80 -11.51 -1.77
CA SER A 105 19.46 -11.88 -3.04
C SER A 105 20.95 -12.22 -2.89
N GLY A 106 21.53 -12.07 -1.69
CA GLY A 106 22.90 -12.46 -1.39
C GLY A 106 23.96 -11.70 -2.20
N THR A 107 23.58 -10.60 -2.87
CA THR A 107 24.53 -9.77 -3.61
C THR A 107 25.41 -9.05 -2.60
N PRO A 108 26.71 -9.36 -2.53
CA PRO A 108 27.59 -8.62 -1.63
C PRO A 108 27.58 -7.16 -2.05
N VAL A 109 27.25 -6.26 -1.12
CA VAL A 109 27.50 -4.83 -1.29
C VAL A 109 29.01 -4.68 -1.31
N THR A 110 29.62 -4.82 -2.49
CA THR A 110 31.03 -4.48 -2.66
C THR A 110 31.14 -2.96 -2.59
N PRO A 111 31.81 -2.39 -1.59
CA PRO A 111 32.02 -0.95 -1.54
C PRO A 111 33.06 -0.60 -2.60
N GLY A 112 32.57 -0.11 -3.74
CA GLY A 112 33.39 0.42 -4.83
C GLY A 112 33.65 -0.57 -5.97
N SER A 113 32.85 -0.47 -7.04
CA SER A 113 33.30 -0.34 -8.44
C SER A 113 32.10 -0.44 -9.38
N ASP A 114 31.82 0.69 -10.04
CA ASP A 114 31.16 0.90 -11.33
C ASP A 114 30.31 -0.22 -11.96
N LEU A 115 29.01 0.05 -12.12
CA LEU A 115 28.30 -0.37 -13.33
C LEU A 115 27.67 0.86 -13.99
N HIS A 116 28.42 1.41 -14.94
CA HIS A 116 27.91 2.11 -16.11
C HIS A 116 26.54 1.52 -16.52
N LEU A 117 25.47 2.32 -16.46
CA LEU A 117 24.21 2.03 -17.12
C LEU A 117 24.23 2.70 -18.51
N PRO A 118 24.42 1.95 -19.62
CA PRO A 118 24.18 2.50 -20.95
C PRO A 118 22.70 2.31 -21.32
N VAL A 119 22.06 3.42 -21.70
CA VAL A 119 21.04 3.47 -22.76
C VAL A 119 19.76 2.63 -22.56
N LEU A 120 18.95 2.95 -21.54
CA LEU A 120 17.54 2.48 -21.48
C LEU A 120 16.54 3.55 -20.96
N TRP A 121 16.75 4.83 -21.28
CA TRP A 121 15.79 5.92 -21.01
C TRP A 121 15.31 6.67 -22.27
N ASN A 122 15.33 6.05 -23.46
CA ASN A 122 14.81 6.67 -24.68
C ASN A 122 14.04 5.67 -25.57
N LEU A 123 12.96 5.09 -25.03
CA LEU A 123 11.81 4.65 -25.81
C LEU A 123 10.52 4.94 -25.02
#